data_AF-A0A845DI81-F1
#
_entry.id   AF-A0A845DI81-F1
#
_cell.length_a   1.000
_cell.length_b   1.000
_cell.length_c   1.000
_cell.angle_alpha   90.00
_cell.angle_beta   90.00
_cell.angle_gamma   90.00
#
_symmetry.space_group_name_H-M   'P 1'
#
loop_
_entity.id
_entity.type
_entity.pdbx_description
1 polymer ?
#
loop_
_entity_poly.entity_id
_entity_poly.type
_entity_poly.pdbx_seq_one_letter_code
_entity_poly.pdbx_strand_id
1 'polypeptide(L)'
;MSVFYNRIDKKIKNEVQNQVNEKVSKDVIEMILKHSSKTASPLTLNEVGTSTIEKMKGREWLNENIDALYKEFEDIDDEYDIQERSKEVLLEWKDKIINDRKKLLYSTGTSINEFIAVMSLVLRDMVFEKRGYKEVQHKK
;
A
#
# COMPACT_ATOMS: atom_id res chain seq x y z
N MET A 1 -32.71 5.17 -31.48
CA MET A 1 -32.43 5.89 -30.22
C MET A 1 -31.56 5.11 -29.21
N SER A 2 -30.84 4.05 -29.57
CA SER A 2 -30.19 3.13 -28.59
C SER A 2 -28.67 3.33 -28.40
N VAL A 3 -27.98 4.02 -29.32
CA VAL A 3 -26.50 4.12 -29.28
C VAL A 3 -26.01 5.29 -28.39
N PHE A 4 -26.84 6.32 -28.20
CA PHE A 4 -26.47 7.54 -27.48
C PHE A 4 -26.44 7.33 -25.95
N TYR A 5 -27.45 6.65 -25.41
CA TYR A 5 -27.52 6.30 -23.98
C TYR A 5 -26.34 5.44 -23.52
N ASN A 6 -25.97 4.42 -24.31
CA ASN A 6 -24.85 3.54 -23.98
C ASN A 6 -23.48 4.24 -23.91
N ARG A 7 -23.28 5.33 -24.67
CA ARG A 7 -22.03 6.13 -24.59
C ARG A 7 -21.99 7.02 -23.35
N ILE A 8 -23.13 7.59 -22.96
CA ILE A 8 -23.24 8.46 -21.80
C ILE A 8 -23.01 7.64 -20.51
N ASP A 9 -23.64 6.46 -20.39
CA ASP A 9 -23.45 5.59 -19.22
C ASP A 9 -22.01 5.11 -19.04
N LYS A 10 -21.30 4.77 -20.13
CA LYS A 10 -19.87 4.41 -20.07
C LYS A 10 -19.00 5.57 -19.63
N LYS A 11 -19.28 6.79 -20.12
CA LYS A 11 -18.49 7.98 -19.79
C LYS A 11 -18.67 8.36 -18.32
N ILE A 12 -19.92 8.35 -17.84
CA ILE A 12 -20.26 8.58 -16.43
C ILE A 12 -19.63 7.51 -15.53
N LYS A 13 -19.69 6.22 -15.89
CA LYS A 13 -19.00 5.16 -15.13
C LYS A 13 -17.50 5.40 -15.02
N ASN A 14 -16.83 5.77 -16.12
CA ASN A 14 -15.40 6.05 -16.10
C ASN A 14 -15.06 7.31 -15.29
N GLU A 15 -15.88 8.36 -15.36
CA GLU A 15 -15.70 9.58 -14.56
C GLU A 15 -15.88 9.33 -13.07
N VAL A 16 -16.92 8.57 -12.69
CA VAL A 16 -17.16 8.15 -11.30
C VAL A 16 -16.02 7.24 -10.83
N GLN A 17 -15.57 6.29 -11.65
CA GLN A 17 -14.45 5.41 -11.32
C GLN A 17 -13.15 6.22 -11.11
N ASN A 18 -12.86 7.19 -11.97
CA ASN A 18 -11.69 8.05 -11.84
C ASN A 18 -11.75 8.96 -10.61
N GLN A 19 -12.91 9.56 -10.32
CA GLN A 19 -13.10 10.38 -9.11
C GLN A 19 -12.99 9.55 -7.83
N VAL A 20 -13.51 8.31 -7.84
CA VAL A 20 -13.33 7.35 -6.74
C VAL A 20 -11.86 6.98 -6.59
N ASN A 21 -11.16 6.69 -7.68
CA ASN A 21 -9.73 6.36 -7.66
C ASN A 21 -8.89 7.54 -7.14
N GLU A 22 -9.17 8.78 -7.56
CA GLU A 22 -8.48 9.98 -7.07
C GLU A 22 -8.75 10.25 -5.58
N LYS A 23 -10.00 10.08 -5.12
CA LYS A 23 -10.36 10.30 -3.72
C LYS A 23 -9.76 9.22 -2.82
N VAL A 24 -9.82 7.96 -3.24
CA VAL A 24 -9.15 6.84 -2.56
C VAL A 24 -7.64 7.07 -2.53
N SER A 25 -7.06 7.65 -3.58
CA SER A 25 -5.64 8.01 -3.59
C SER A 25 -5.31 9.05 -2.51
N LYS A 26 -6.10 10.14 -2.41
CA LYS A 26 -5.88 11.20 -1.41
C LYS A 26 -6.04 10.73 0.04
N ASP A 27 -7.12 10.02 0.35
CA ASP A 27 -7.36 9.51 1.71
C ASP A 27 -6.25 8.55 2.16
N VAL A 28 -5.73 7.74 1.23
CA VAL A 28 -4.62 6.83 1.51
C VAL A 28 -3.28 7.57 1.63
N ILE A 29 -3.04 8.63 0.85
CA ILE A 29 -1.84 9.46 0.98
C ILE A 29 -1.83 10.15 2.35
N GLU A 30 -2.97 10.69 2.82
CA GLU A 30 -3.06 11.25 4.17
C GLU A 30 -2.81 10.20 5.26
N MET A 31 -3.31 8.98 5.07
CA MET A 31 -3.03 7.87 5.99
C MET A 31 -1.55 7.47 5.99
N ILE A 32 -0.89 7.45 4.83
CA ILE A 32 0.56 7.20 4.74
C ILE A 32 1.31 8.30 5.48
N LEU A 33 1.00 9.58 5.23
CA LEU A 33 1.61 10.73 5.90
C LEU A 33 1.38 10.76 7.42
N LYS A 34 0.26 10.19 7.89
CA LYS A 34 -0.03 10.01 9.32
C LYS A 34 0.87 8.95 9.97
N HIS A 35 1.29 7.94 9.21
CA HIS A 35 2.11 6.83 9.69
C HIS A 35 3.58 6.90 9.23
N SER A 36 3.95 7.95 8.49
CA SER A 36 5.31 8.22 8.06
C SER A 36 5.91 9.41 8.80
N SER A 37 7.24 9.50 8.83
CA SER A 37 7.93 10.72 9.24
C SER A 37 7.74 11.80 8.17
N LYS A 38 7.34 13.01 8.57
CA LYS A 38 6.84 14.06 7.65
C LYS A 38 7.92 14.77 6.81
N THR A 39 9.16 14.30 6.77
CA THR A 39 10.29 15.18 6.42
C THR A 39 11.31 14.64 5.41
N ALA A 40 11.21 13.40 4.92
CA ALA A 40 12.16 12.92 3.90
C ALA A 40 11.52 11.90 2.95
N SER A 41 11.91 11.99 1.68
CA SER A 41 11.80 10.88 0.73
C SER A 41 13.09 10.05 0.84
N PRO A 42 13.03 8.72 0.92
CA PRO A 42 11.80 7.90 0.95
C PRO A 42 11.05 7.99 2.29
N LEU A 43 9.72 7.89 2.24
CA LEU A 43 8.86 7.95 3.44
C LEU A 43 9.18 6.77 4.37
N THR A 44 9.57 7.04 5.61
CA THR A 44 9.85 6.00 6.62
C THR A 44 8.73 5.91 7.63
N LEU A 45 8.47 4.72 8.21
CA LEU A 45 7.47 4.56 9.26
C LEU A 45 7.83 5.39 10.50
N ASN A 46 6.83 6.06 11.09
CA ASN A 46 6.95 6.67 12.41
C ASN A 46 6.59 5.64 13.51
N GLU A 47 6.70 6.03 14.79
CA GLU A 47 6.43 5.13 15.93
C GLU A 47 5.03 4.49 15.87
N VAL A 48 4.03 5.23 15.39
CA VAL A 48 2.66 4.72 15.23
C VAL A 48 2.62 3.66 14.13
N GLY A 49 3.27 3.92 12.99
CA GLY A 49 3.43 2.96 11.90
C GLY A 49 4.14 1.67 12.33
N THR A 50 5.25 1.80 13.07
CA THR A 50 5.99 0.66 13.63
C THR A 50 5.14 -0.15 14.61
N SER A 51 4.44 0.51 15.53
CA SER A 51 3.53 -0.19 16.46
C SER A 51 2.39 -0.89 15.72
N THR A 52 1.90 -0.28 14.65
CA THR A 52 0.80 -0.78 13.83
C THR A 52 1.21 -2.06 13.08
N ILE A 53 2.39 -2.08 12.45
CA ILE A 53 2.88 -3.28 11.76
C ILE A 53 3.17 -4.43 12.73
N GLU A 54 3.70 -4.15 13.92
CA GLU A 54 3.98 -5.17 14.94
C GLU A 54 2.71 -5.77 15.51
N LYS A 55 1.76 -4.94 15.95
CA LYS A 55 0.48 -5.39 16.53
C LYS A 55 -0.33 -6.25 15.57
N MET A 56 -0.29 -5.93 14.28
CA MET A 56 -1.02 -6.68 13.26
C MET A 56 -0.20 -7.80 12.61
N LYS A 57 1.02 -8.06 13.10
CA LYS A 57 1.92 -9.09 12.55
C LYS A 57 2.10 -8.93 11.04
N GLY A 58 2.20 -7.68 10.60
CA GLY A 58 2.28 -7.33 9.18
C GLY A 58 3.63 -7.73 8.58
N ARG A 59 4.73 -7.57 9.33
CA ARG A 59 6.06 -8.01 8.87
C ARG A 59 6.15 -9.54 8.76
N GLU A 60 5.55 -10.28 9.70
CA GLU A 60 5.44 -11.75 9.59
C GLU A 60 4.68 -12.14 8.32
N TRP A 61 3.52 -11.53 8.07
CA TRP A 61 2.74 -11.82 6.87
C TRP A 61 3.50 -11.49 5.57
N LEU A 62 4.18 -10.34 5.53
CA LEU A 62 4.99 -9.96 4.38
C LEU A 62 6.12 -10.95 4.14
N ASN A 63 6.81 -11.39 5.19
CA ASN A 63 7.86 -12.42 5.09
C ASN A 63 7.32 -13.75 4.54
N GLU A 64 6.14 -14.18 4.98
CA GLU A 64 5.51 -15.42 4.51
C GLU A 64 5.11 -15.35 3.03
N ASN A 65 4.86 -14.15 2.49
CA ASN A 65 4.38 -13.93 1.13
C ASN A 65 5.41 -13.23 0.22
N ILE A 66 6.63 -12.95 0.71
CA ILE A 66 7.57 -12.05 0.04
C ILE A 66 7.98 -12.55 -1.34
N ASP A 67 8.11 -13.86 -1.55
CA ASP A 67 8.50 -14.40 -2.85
C ASP A 67 7.41 -14.23 -3.92
N ALA A 68 6.13 -14.28 -3.51
CA ALA A 68 5.02 -14.00 -4.42
C ALA A 68 4.90 -12.49 -4.69
N LEU A 69 5.01 -11.68 -3.64
CA LEU A 69 4.92 -10.22 -3.76
C LEU A 69 6.09 -9.65 -4.56
N TYR A 70 7.30 -10.18 -4.39
CA TYR A 70 8.50 -9.68 -5.07
C TYR A 70 8.43 -9.85 -6.61
N LYS A 71 7.74 -10.88 -7.10
CA LYS A 71 7.52 -11.10 -8.53
C LYS A 71 6.78 -9.94 -9.20
N GLU A 72 5.90 -9.28 -8.47
CA GLU A 72 5.14 -8.12 -8.97
C GLU A 72 6.00 -6.87 -9.23
N PHE A 73 7.28 -6.94 -8.87
CA PHE A 73 8.24 -5.87 -9.10
C PHE A 73 9.28 -6.23 -10.16
N GLU A 74 9.33 -7.45 -10.71
CA GLU A 74 10.43 -7.90 -11.58
C GLU A 74 10.74 -6.94 -12.75
N ASP A 75 9.72 -6.26 -13.29
CA ASP A 75 9.85 -5.35 -14.44
C ASP A 75 10.00 -3.86 -14.06
N ILE A 76 10.12 -3.53 -12.77
CA ILE A 76 10.21 -2.14 -12.29
C ILE A 76 11.63 -1.88 -11.83
N ASP A 77 12.31 -0.88 -12.38
CA ASP A 77 13.69 -0.52 -11.98
C ASP A 77 13.78 0.76 -11.14
N ASP A 78 12.77 1.63 -11.18
CA ASP A 78 12.79 2.93 -10.51
C ASP A 78 12.29 2.84 -9.04
N GLU A 79 13.02 3.50 -8.13
CA GLU A 79 12.71 3.49 -6.69
C GLU A 79 11.37 4.14 -6.36
N TYR A 80 10.97 5.18 -7.09
CA TYR A 80 9.67 5.85 -6.91
C TYR A 80 8.53 4.93 -7.35
N ASP A 81 8.70 4.27 -8.50
CA ASP A 81 7.72 3.33 -9.05
C ASP A 81 7.54 2.13 -8.12
N ILE A 82 8.60 1.65 -7.46
CA ILE A 82 8.51 0.58 -6.45
C ILE A 82 7.63 1.00 -5.26
N GLN A 83 7.68 2.26 -4.83
CA GLN A 83 6.83 2.74 -3.75
C GLN A 83 5.35 2.75 -4.15
N GLU A 84 5.03 3.26 -5.34
CA GLU A 84 3.65 3.26 -5.83
C GLU A 84 3.14 1.84 -6.04
N ARG A 85 3.94 0.99 -6.69
CA ARG A 85 3.59 -0.42 -6.94
C ARG A 85 3.38 -1.21 -5.66
N SER A 86 4.17 -0.95 -4.61
CA SER A 86 4.03 -1.64 -3.32
C SER A 86 2.64 -1.46 -2.72
N LYS A 87 2.03 -0.29 -2.92
CA LYS A 87 0.66 -0.03 -2.50
C LYS A 87 -0.34 -0.76 -3.38
N GLU A 88 -0.18 -0.69 -4.70
CA GLU A 88 -1.09 -1.35 -5.65
C GLU A 88 -1.16 -2.86 -5.43
N VAL A 89 0.01 -3.51 -5.30
CA VAL A 89 0.10 -4.96 -5.05
C VAL A 89 -0.63 -5.34 -3.76
N LEU A 90 -0.47 -4.56 -2.69
CA LEU A 90 -1.20 -4.86 -1.44
C LEU A 90 -2.70 -4.57 -1.52
N LEU A 91 -3.13 -3.66 -2.39
CA LEU A 91 -4.55 -3.45 -2.69
C LEU A 91 -5.12 -4.61 -3.50
N GLU A 92 -4.37 -5.16 -4.45
CA GLU A 92 -4.73 -6.38 -5.19
C GLU A 92 -4.83 -7.58 -4.23
N TRP A 93 -3.99 -7.64 -3.20
CA TRP A 93 -3.98 -8.68 -2.18
C TRP A 93 -4.90 -8.39 -0.98
N LYS A 94 -5.68 -7.30 -1.04
CA LYS A 94 -6.49 -6.80 0.09
C LYS A 94 -7.41 -7.85 0.68
N ASP A 95 -8.10 -8.63 -0.15
CA ASP A 95 -9.04 -9.64 0.34
C ASP A 95 -8.33 -10.77 1.10
N LYS A 96 -7.13 -11.16 0.65
CA LYS A 96 -6.29 -12.13 1.36
C LYS A 96 -5.84 -11.57 2.70
N ILE A 97 -5.34 -10.33 2.73
CA ILE A 97 -4.93 -9.64 3.95
C ILE A 97 -6.10 -9.53 4.93
N ILE A 98 -7.29 -9.14 4.45
CA ILE A 98 -8.50 -9.07 5.27
C ILE A 98 -8.80 -10.44 5.84
N ASN A 99 -8.82 -11.50 5.05
CA ASN A 99 -9.16 -12.84 5.54
C ASN A 99 -8.16 -13.34 6.60
N ASP A 100 -6.87 -13.13 6.37
CA ASP A 100 -5.79 -13.60 7.25
C ASP A 100 -5.67 -12.77 8.53
N ARG A 101 -6.11 -11.50 8.50
CA ARG A 101 -5.91 -10.53 9.60
C ARG A 101 -7.21 -9.95 10.15
N LYS A 102 -8.37 -10.45 9.73
CA LYS A 102 -9.71 -9.98 10.13
C LYS A 102 -9.84 -9.80 11.64
N LYS A 103 -9.44 -10.82 12.41
CA LYS A 103 -9.51 -10.80 13.88
C LYS A 103 -8.66 -9.70 14.49
N LEU A 104 -7.45 -9.51 13.96
CA LEU A 104 -6.53 -8.48 14.43
C LEU A 104 -7.06 -7.08 14.10
N LEU A 105 -7.50 -6.84 12.87
CA LEU A 105 -8.11 -5.57 12.43
C LEU A 105 -9.30 -5.16 13.32
N TYR A 106 -10.20 -6.10 13.64
CA TYR A 106 -11.31 -5.82 14.55
C TYR A 106 -10.85 -5.55 15.99
N SER A 107 -9.86 -6.29 16.48
CA SER A 107 -9.39 -6.17 17.87
C SER A 107 -8.62 -4.87 18.13
N THR A 108 -7.89 -4.37 17.13
CA THR A 108 -7.10 -3.13 17.26
C THR A 108 -7.88 -1.89 16.86
N GLY A 109 -9.03 -2.05 16.21
CA GLY A 109 -9.79 -0.96 15.62
C GLY A 109 -9.09 -0.30 14.43
N THR A 110 -8.06 -0.94 13.88
CA THR A 110 -7.29 -0.40 12.75
C THR A 110 -8.03 -0.65 11.45
N SER A 111 -8.15 0.37 10.61
CA SER A 111 -8.76 0.19 9.30
C SER A 111 -7.83 -0.60 8.36
N ILE A 112 -8.40 -1.41 7.47
CA ILE A 112 -7.61 -2.16 6.49
C ILE A 112 -6.77 -1.24 5.60
N ASN A 113 -7.27 -0.05 5.27
CA ASN A 113 -6.55 0.90 4.43
C ASN A 113 -5.35 1.51 5.18
N GLU A 114 -5.49 1.81 6.48
CA GLU A 114 -4.33 2.22 7.31
C GLU A 114 -3.30 1.10 7.40
N PHE A 115 -3.76 -0.14 7.56
CA PHE A 115 -2.85 -1.28 7.63
C PHE A 115 -2.09 -1.49 6.31
N ILE A 116 -2.79 -1.42 5.17
CA ILE A 116 -2.17 -1.52 3.84
C ILE A 116 -1.16 -0.39 3.61
N ALA A 117 -1.49 0.84 4.01
CA ALA A 117 -0.56 1.98 3.92
C ALA A 117 0.74 1.76 4.72
N VAL A 118 0.64 1.18 5.91
CA VAL A 118 1.81 0.82 6.72
C VAL A 118 2.58 -0.35 6.08
N MET A 119 1.87 -1.39 5.64
CA MET A 119 2.48 -2.54 4.98
C MET A 119 3.18 -2.18 3.67
N SER A 120 2.68 -1.21 2.90
CA SER A 120 3.29 -0.83 1.62
C SER A 120 4.67 -0.22 1.80
N LEU A 121 4.89 0.52 2.89
CA LEU A 121 6.21 1.06 3.22
C LEU A 121 7.18 -0.06 3.58
N VAL A 122 6.72 -1.03 4.39
CA VAL A 122 7.56 -2.19 4.76
C VAL A 122 7.84 -3.08 3.56
N LEU A 123 6.87 -3.32 2.68
CA LEU A 123 7.05 -4.10 1.46
C LEU A 123 8.08 -3.43 0.55
N ARG A 124 7.98 -2.12 0.33
CA ARG A 124 8.98 -1.35 -0.42
C ARG A 124 10.38 -1.57 0.15
N ASP A 125 10.54 -1.41 1.47
CA ASP A 125 11.84 -1.57 2.13
C ASP A 125 12.39 -3.00 1.95
N MET A 126 11.53 -4.02 2.07
CA MET A 126 11.90 -5.41 1.83
C MET A 126 12.30 -5.68 0.37
N VAL A 127 11.64 -5.03 -0.60
CA VAL A 127 12.00 -5.12 -2.03
C VAL A 127 13.36 -4.47 -2.27
N PHE A 128 13.60 -3.29 -1.69
CA PHE A 128 14.89 -2.60 -1.75
C PHE A 128 16.02 -3.45 -1.15
N GLU A 129 15.81 -4.01 0.05
CA GLU A 129 16.76 -4.92 0.71
C GLU A 129 17.08 -6.13 -0.18
N LYS A 130 16.05 -6.77 -0.76
CA LYS A 130 16.22 -7.97 -1.60
C LYS A 130 16.95 -7.69 -2.92
N ARG A 131 16.84 -6.46 -3.44
CA ARG A 131 17.57 -5.97 -4.62
C ARG A 131 18.97 -5.44 -4.32
N GLY A 132 19.35 -5.38 -3.04
CA GLY A 132 20.65 -4.86 -2.63
C GLY A 132 20.77 -3.34 -2.71
N TYR A 133 19.66 -2.60 -2.78
CA TYR A 133 19.68 -1.17 -2.47
C TYR A 133 20.11 -1.06 -1.00
N LYS A 134 21.31 -0.53 -0.75
CA LYS A 134 21.77 -0.32 0.61
C LYS A 134 20.84 0.68 1.27
N GLU A 135 20.37 0.35 2.48
CA GLU A 135 19.69 1.29 3.36
C GLU A 135 20.34 2.66 3.22
N VAL A 136 19.55 3.68 2.88
CA VAL A 136 19.92 5.05 3.24
C VAL A 136 19.93 5.02 4.77
N GLN A 137 21.11 4.70 5.33
CA GLN A 137 21.29 4.57 6.76
C GLN A 137 20.88 5.89 7.39
N HIS A 138 19.73 5.89 8.04
CA HIS A 138 19.39 6.94 8.99
C HIS A 138 20.31 6.73 10.18
N LYS A 139 21.47 7.42 10.15
CA LYS A 139 22.23 7.72 11.36
C LYS A 139 21.27 8.32 12.39
N LYS A 140 21.32 7.71 13.58
CA LYS A 140 20.65 8.08 14.83
C LYS A 140 20.67 9.58 15.10
#